data_AF-A0A6M1RR45-F1
#
_entry.id   AF-A0A6M1RR45-F1
#
_cell.length_a   1.000
_cell.length_b   1.000
_cell.length_c   1.000
_cell.angle_alpha   90.00
_cell.angle_beta   90.00
_cell.angle_gamma   90.00
#
_symmetry.space_group_name_H-M   'P 1'
#
loop_
_entity.id
_entity.type
_entity.pdbx_description
1 polymer ?
#
loop_
_entity_poly.entity_id
_entity_poly.type
_entity_poly.pdbx_seq_one_letter_code
_entity_poly.pdbx_strand_id
1 'polypeptide(L)'
;MNSGDPATQVRSDTFKTVLLYDDAVWARTAKAGVEEIATRCGATDPLVVPWRLDLLKQTRFADAALAQSLDADVVLLALAHTRFLPASLSRWLDVWATCRTVPDAALGVMTPPEVSDAEIKKELGPWVHRHKLTWLGDWEAARAEDPELDTAATVADLRQRERSLSPVLREIMAGPAPYRFFGLNE
;
A
#
# COMPACT_ATOMS: atom_id res chain seq x y z
N MET A 1 42.67 -15.79 16.73
CA MET A 1 42.74 -14.86 15.58
C MET A 1 41.39 -14.90 14.91
N ASN A 2 40.68 -13.77 14.94
CA ASN A 2 39.33 -13.58 14.44
C ASN A 2 39.31 -13.64 12.91
N SER A 3 38.52 -14.53 12.33
CA SER A 3 37.93 -14.32 11.01
C SER A 3 36.45 -14.18 11.23
N GLY A 4 35.98 -12.93 11.21
CA GLY A 4 34.57 -12.61 11.25
C GLY A 4 33.92 -13.05 9.94
N ASP A 5 32.93 -13.92 10.05
CA ASP A 5 31.89 -14.02 9.04
C ASP A 5 31.30 -12.62 8.84
N PRO A 6 31.34 -12.03 7.63
CA PRO A 6 30.44 -10.92 7.37
C PRO A 6 29.05 -11.51 7.50
N ALA A 7 28.29 -11.03 8.49
CA ALA A 7 26.88 -11.30 8.60
C ALA A 7 26.27 -11.06 7.22
N THR A 8 25.98 -12.15 6.51
CA THR A 8 25.19 -12.15 5.29
C THR A 8 23.90 -11.50 5.70
N GLN A 9 23.80 -10.21 5.40
CA GLN A 9 22.62 -9.43 5.55
C GLN A 9 21.62 -10.10 4.62
N VAL A 10 20.84 -11.04 5.16
CA VAL A 10 19.63 -11.55 4.54
C VAL A 10 18.81 -10.30 4.36
N ARG A 11 18.92 -9.66 3.19
CA ARG A 11 17.89 -8.75 2.74
C ARG A 11 16.63 -9.58 2.86
N SER A 12 15.74 -9.19 3.75
CA SER A 12 14.40 -9.73 3.73
C SER A 12 13.90 -9.41 2.34
N ASP A 13 13.87 -10.39 1.44
CA ASP A 13 13.31 -10.31 0.07
C ASP A 13 11.77 -10.19 0.12
N THR A 14 11.28 -9.51 1.15
CA THR A 14 9.88 -9.24 1.42
C THR A 14 9.53 -7.99 0.64
N PHE A 15 8.94 -8.19 -0.54
CA PHE A 15 8.38 -7.11 -1.33
C PHE A 15 7.16 -6.53 -0.62
N LYS A 16 7.22 -5.27 -0.20
CA LYS A 16 6.18 -4.62 0.60
C LYS A 16 5.37 -3.64 -0.23
N THR A 17 4.06 -3.85 -0.29
CA THR A 17 3.11 -2.95 -0.93
C THR A 17 2.13 -2.39 0.07
N VAL A 18 1.94 -1.07 0.05
CA VAL A 18 0.86 -0.40 0.76
C VAL A 18 -0.28 -0.19 -0.22
N LEU A 19 -1.45 -0.71 0.12
CA LEU A 19 -2.64 -0.64 -0.72
C LEU A 19 -3.63 0.36 -0.12
N LEU A 20 -3.82 1.49 -0.79
CA LEU A 20 -4.79 2.52 -0.40
C LEU A 20 -6.05 2.40 -1.24
N TYR A 21 -7.21 2.24 -0.60
CA TYR A 21 -8.45 1.91 -1.32
C TYR A 21 -9.70 2.61 -0.81
N ASP A 22 -10.68 2.82 -1.69
CA ASP A 22 -12.03 3.30 -1.36
C ASP A 22 -13.11 2.19 -1.38
N ASP A 23 -12.86 1.10 -2.11
CA ASP A 23 -13.78 -0.03 -2.25
C ASP A 23 -13.11 -1.36 -1.86
N ALA A 24 -13.80 -2.14 -1.02
CA ALA A 24 -13.25 -3.38 -0.50
C ALA A 24 -13.20 -4.51 -1.54
N VAL A 25 -14.08 -4.54 -2.53
CA VAL A 25 -14.01 -5.53 -3.63
C VAL A 25 -12.78 -5.21 -4.47
N TRP A 26 -12.59 -3.94 -4.81
CA TRP A 26 -11.47 -3.51 -5.63
C TRP A 26 -10.11 -3.66 -4.93
N ALA A 27 -10.06 -3.40 -3.63
CA ALA A 27 -8.88 -3.67 -2.81
C ALA A 27 -8.45 -5.15 -2.86
N ARG A 28 -9.41 -6.07 -2.87
CA ARG A 28 -9.10 -7.51 -2.97
C ARG A 28 -8.50 -7.85 -4.33
N THR A 29 -9.09 -7.33 -5.41
CA THR A 29 -8.55 -7.51 -6.76
C THR A 29 -7.13 -6.96 -6.86
N ALA A 30 -6.89 -5.76 -6.34
CA ALA A 30 -5.59 -5.12 -6.34
C ALA A 30 -4.55 -5.93 -5.55
N LYS A 31 -4.93 -6.37 -4.35
CA LYS A 31 -4.07 -7.21 -3.50
C LYS A 31 -3.70 -8.51 -4.21
N ALA A 32 -4.68 -9.23 -4.77
CA ALA A 32 -4.43 -10.48 -5.47
C ALA A 32 -3.47 -10.28 -6.67
N GLY A 33 -3.66 -9.20 -7.44
CA GLY A 33 -2.76 -8.86 -8.54
C GLY A 33 -1.33 -8.55 -8.09
N VAL A 34 -1.17 -7.85 -6.97
CA VAL A 34 0.15 -7.58 -6.37
C VAL A 34 0.84 -8.86 -5.90
N GLU A 35 0.13 -9.72 -5.18
CA GLU A 35 0.70 -10.99 -4.69
C GLU A 35 1.09 -11.90 -5.86
N GLU A 36 0.27 -11.95 -6.91
CA GLU A 36 0.54 -12.69 -8.14
C GLU A 36 1.80 -12.17 -8.87
N ILE A 37 1.87 -10.86 -9.12
CA ILE A 37 3.02 -10.24 -9.80
C ILE A 37 4.29 -10.40 -8.97
N ALA A 38 4.20 -10.19 -7.65
CA ALA A 38 5.35 -10.35 -6.78
C ALA A 38 5.86 -11.80 -6.77
N THR A 39 4.95 -12.78 -6.77
CA THR A 39 5.30 -14.21 -6.88
C THR A 39 5.97 -14.52 -8.21
N ARG A 40 5.46 -13.98 -9.33
CA ARG A 40 6.09 -14.10 -10.66
C ARG A 40 7.48 -13.47 -10.72
N CYS A 41 7.71 -12.39 -9.96
CA CYS A 41 9.00 -11.74 -9.83
C CYS A 41 9.94 -12.44 -8.82
N GLY A 42 9.53 -13.54 -8.20
CA GLY A 42 10.34 -14.33 -7.28
C GLY A 42 10.30 -13.86 -5.82
N ALA A 43 9.39 -12.96 -5.46
CA ALA A 43 9.16 -12.60 -4.05
C ALA A 43 8.58 -13.81 -3.31
N THR A 44 9.22 -14.21 -2.22
CA THR A 44 8.84 -15.43 -1.49
C THR A 44 7.72 -15.18 -0.46
N ASP A 45 7.60 -13.94 0.02
CA ASP A 45 6.57 -13.53 0.98
C ASP A 45 6.17 -12.07 0.74
N PRO A 46 5.38 -11.77 -0.32
CA PRO A 46 4.95 -10.41 -0.59
C PRO A 46 4.00 -9.92 0.51
N LEU A 47 4.34 -8.78 1.11
CA LEU A 47 3.55 -8.16 2.17
C LEU A 47 2.66 -7.05 1.60
N VAL A 48 1.35 -7.28 1.58
CA VAL A 48 0.38 -6.24 1.20
C VAL A 48 -0.33 -5.70 2.45
N VAL A 49 -0.16 -4.40 2.73
CA VAL A 49 -0.74 -3.69 3.88
C VAL A 49 -1.89 -2.78 3.40
N PRO A 50 -3.16 -3.19 3.59
CA PRO A 50 -4.30 -2.43 3.09
C PRO A 50 -4.77 -1.35 4.06
N TRP A 51 -5.06 -0.16 3.54
CA TRP A 51 -5.57 0.99 4.27
C TRP A 51 -6.74 1.64 3.53
N ARG A 52 -7.86 1.81 4.23
CA ARG A 52 -9.01 2.52 3.66
C ARG A 52 -8.76 4.02 3.62
N LEU A 53 -9.11 4.65 2.51
CA LEU A 53 -8.91 6.08 2.29
C LEU A 53 -9.69 6.97 3.27
N ASP A 54 -10.89 6.54 3.70
CA ASP A 54 -11.69 7.31 4.65
C ASP A 54 -11.04 7.39 6.04
N LEU A 55 -10.22 6.40 6.40
CA LEU A 55 -9.48 6.40 7.67
C LEU A 55 -8.36 7.45 7.69
N LEU A 56 -7.77 7.79 6.53
CA LEU A 56 -6.73 8.82 6.44
C LEU A 56 -7.22 10.22 6.83
N LYS A 57 -8.54 10.43 6.94
CA LYS A 57 -9.11 11.68 7.45
C LYS A 57 -8.89 11.85 8.95
N GLN A 58 -8.67 10.76 9.69
CA GLN A 58 -8.37 10.80 11.11
C GLN A 58 -6.86 10.72 11.31
N THR A 59 -6.27 11.73 11.96
CA THR A 59 -4.82 11.86 12.16
C THR A 59 -4.18 10.57 12.70
N ARG A 60 -4.77 9.95 13.73
CA ARG A 60 -4.25 8.70 14.32
C ARG A 60 -4.08 7.55 13.31
N PHE A 61 -5.00 7.45 12.34
CA PHE A 61 -4.96 6.38 11.34
C PHE A 61 -4.05 6.75 10.18
N ALA A 62 -4.00 8.03 9.81
CA ALA A 62 -3.03 8.54 8.85
C ALA A 62 -1.59 8.31 9.34
N ASP A 63 -1.31 8.58 10.61
CA ASP A 63 0.01 8.38 11.23
C ASP A 63 0.37 6.90 11.32
N ALA A 64 -0.58 6.04 11.72
CA ALA A 64 -0.38 4.59 11.73
C ALA A 64 -0.13 4.03 10.32
N ALA A 65 -0.89 4.50 9.33
CA ALA A 65 -0.69 4.14 7.93
C ALA A 65 0.70 4.60 7.45
N LEU A 66 1.09 5.83 7.76
CA LEU A 66 2.40 6.38 7.40
C LEU A 66 3.54 5.54 8.01
N ALA A 67 3.47 5.27 9.32
CA ALA A 67 4.49 4.50 10.03
C ALA A 67 4.67 3.08 9.44
N GLN A 68 3.58 2.44 9.01
CA GLN A 68 3.62 1.15 8.34
C GLN A 68 4.04 1.21 6.87
N SER A 69 4.15 2.40 6.28
CA SER A 69 4.40 2.60 4.85
C SER A 69 5.80 3.14 4.52
N LEU A 70 6.58 3.55 5.52
CA LEU A 70 7.88 4.19 5.29
C LEU A 70 8.84 3.31 4.48
N ASP A 71 8.79 2.00 4.74
CA ASP A 71 9.58 0.93 4.12
C ASP A 71 8.84 0.23 2.97
N ALA A 72 7.75 0.80 2.44
CA ALA A 72 7.04 0.21 1.31
C ALA A 72 7.82 0.40 0.01
N ASP A 73 7.98 -0.68 -0.75
CA ASP A 73 8.51 -0.67 -2.12
C ASP A 73 7.51 -0.07 -3.10
N VAL A 74 6.22 -0.31 -2.86
CA VAL A 74 5.13 0.18 -3.71
C VAL A 74 4.01 0.77 -2.86
N VAL A 75 3.49 1.92 -3.30
CA VAL A 75 2.16 2.39 -2.92
C VAL A 75 1.23 2.16 -4.10
N LEU A 76 0.14 1.43 -3.88
CA LEU A 76 -0.88 1.17 -4.89
C LEU A 76 -2.19 1.84 -4.48
N LEU A 77 -2.74 2.70 -5.34
CA LEU A 77 -4.03 3.33 -5.15
C LEU A 77 -5.10 2.54 -5.91
N ALA A 78 -5.94 1.79 -5.19
CA ALA A 78 -7.09 1.08 -5.75
C ALA A 78 -8.35 1.95 -5.61
N LEU A 79 -8.68 2.70 -6.66
CA LEU A 79 -9.69 3.75 -6.64
C LEU A 79 -10.89 3.35 -7.53
N ALA A 80 -11.94 2.80 -6.91
CA ALA A 80 -13.15 2.38 -7.62
C ALA A 80 -14.18 3.51 -7.76
N HIS A 81 -14.27 4.41 -6.78
CA HIS A 81 -15.29 5.46 -6.75
C HIS A 81 -14.69 6.86 -6.75
N THR A 82 -13.40 6.96 -6.47
CA THR A 82 -12.65 8.21 -6.38
C THR A 82 -12.25 8.69 -7.77
N ARG A 83 -12.77 9.85 -8.18
CA ARG A 83 -12.44 10.50 -9.47
C ARG A 83 -11.37 11.59 -9.38
N PHE A 84 -11.18 12.15 -8.18
CA PHE A 84 -10.23 13.22 -7.88
C PHE A 84 -9.49 12.86 -6.60
N LEU A 85 -8.21 13.22 -6.50
CA LEU A 85 -7.41 12.86 -5.34
C LEU A 85 -7.91 13.62 -4.09
N PRO A 86 -8.39 12.93 -3.04
CA PRO A 86 -8.84 13.62 -1.84
C PRO A 86 -7.69 14.36 -1.17
N ALA A 87 -7.94 15.56 -0.64
CA ALA A 87 -6.90 16.36 0.03
C ALA A 87 -6.19 15.59 1.17
N SER A 88 -6.91 14.71 1.88
CA SER A 88 -6.33 13.85 2.90
C SER A 88 -5.32 12.85 2.34
N LEU A 89 -5.60 12.28 1.16
CA LEU A 89 -4.71 11.37 0.45
C LEU A 89 -3.50 12.11 -0.12
N SER A 90 -3.72 13.25 -0.78
CA SER A 90 -2.64 14.10 -1.30
C SER A 90 -1.64 14.48 -0.19
N ARG A 91 -2.14 14.98 0.95
CA ARG A 91 -1.29 15.34 2.09
C ARG A 91 -0.54 14.13 2.65
N TRP A 92 -1.21 12.98 2.74
CA TRP A 92 -0.58 11.76 3.22
C TRP A 92 0.55 11.30 2.28
N LEU A 93 0.32 11.34 0.97
CA LEU A 93 1.32 11.00 -0.04
C LEU A 93 2.53 11.93 0.05
N ASP A 94 2.34 13.24 0.17
CA ASP A 94 3.44 14.21 0.32
C ASP A 94 4.34 13.89 1.51
N VAL A 95 3.74 13.58 2.66
CA VAL A 95 4.48 13.23 3.88
C VAL A 95 5.20 11.89 3.69
N TRP A 96 4.51 10.87 3.18
CA TRP A 96 5.11 9.57 2.89
C TRP A 96 6.32 9.71 1.95
N ALA A 97 6.16 10.40 0.83
CA ALA A 97 7.23 10.55 -0.15
C ALA A 97 8.43 11.32 0.41
N THR A 98 8.24 12.18 1.41
CA THR A 98 9.33 12.91 2.08
C THR A 98 10.03 12.06 3.13
N CYS A 99 9.30 11.16 3.80
CA CYS A 99 9.80 10.38 4.93
C CYS A 99 10.16 8.92 4.61
N ARG A 100 9.85 8.43 3.39
CA ARG A 100 10.11 7.05 2.98
C ARG A 100 11.58 6.68 3.11
N THR A 101 11.83 5.42 3.46
CA THR A 101 13.17 4.85 3.58
C THR A 101 13.61 4.17 2.29
N VAL A 102 12.68 3.79 1.40
CA VAL A 102 12.95 3.21 0.09
C VAL A 102 13.09 4.32 -0.97
N PRO A 103 14.30 4.60 -1.49
CA PRO A 103 14.52 5.74 -2.41
C PRO A 103 13.79 5.56 -3.73
N ASP A 104 13.82 4.33 -4.27
CA ASP A 104 13.30 3.96 -5.59
C ASP A 104 11.86 3.41 -5.52
N ALA A 105 11.11 3.76 -4.47
CA ALA A 105 9.73 3.33 -4.31
C ALA A 105 8.87 3.70 -5.51
N ALA A 106 7.86 2.88 -5.77
CA ALA A 106 6.97 3.05 -6.91
C ALA A 106 5.56 3.46 -6.48
N LEU A 107 4.86 4.20 -7.35
CA LEU A 107 3.45 4.53 -7.18
C LEU A 107 2.67 3.96 -8.36
N GLY A 108 1.59 3.24 -8.06
CA GLY A 108 0.64 2.74 -9.05
C GLY A 108 -0.78 3.22 -8.76
N VAL A 109 -1.60 3.27 -9.80
CA VAL A 109 -3.04 3.51 -9.72
C VAL A 109 -3.76 2.38 -10.44
N MET A 110 -4.83 1.90 -9.82
CA MET A 110 -5.71 0.88 -10.36
C MET A 110 -7.15 1.33 -10.20
N THR A 111 -7.85 1.49 -11.31
CA THR A 111 -9.26 1.88 -11.38
C THR A 111 -10.03 0.88 -12.22
N PRO A 112 -11.32 0.63 -11.93
CA PRO A 112 -12.16 -0.18 -12.79
C PRO A 112 -12.17 0.37 -14.23
N PRO A 113 -12.35 -0.49 -15.25
CA PRO A 113 -12.34 -0.06 -16.65
C PRO A 113 -13.44 0.96 -16.99
N GLU A 114 -14.51 1.01 -16.21
CA GLU A 114 -15.59 1.99 -16.35
C GLU A 114 -15.25 3.37 -15.79
N VAL A 115 -14.17 3.48 -15.02
CA VAL A 115 -13.76 4.68 -14.31
C VAL A 115 -12.51 5.25 -14.96
N SER A 116 -12.62 6.45 -15.52
CA SER A 116 -11.45 7.16 -16.02
C SER A 116 -10.56 7.62 -14.87
N ASP A 117 -9.28 7.26 -14.93
CA ASP A 117 -8.25 7.71 -14.01
C ASP A 117 -7.41 8.87 -14.56
N ALA A 118 -7.80 9.45 -15.69
CA ALA A 118 -7.04 10.48 -16.39
C ALA A 118 -6.75 11.71 -15.51
N GLU A 119 -7.73 12.18 -14.74
CA GLU A 119 -7.54 13.32 -13.82
C GLU A 119 -6.61 12.95 -12.66
N ILE A 120 -6.76 11.74 -12.08
CA ILE A 120 -5.86 11.26 -11.02
C ILE A 120 -4.43 11.14 -11.54
N LYS A 121 -4.23 10.55 -12.72
CA LYS A 121 -2.91 10.44 -13.37
C LYS A 121 -2.31 11.82 -13.67
N LYS A 122 -3.13 12.77 -14.10
CA LYS A 122 -2.72 14.15 -14.37
C LYS A 122 -2.32 14.89 -13.10
N GLU A 123 -3.03 14.67 -11.98
CA GLU A 123 -2.66 15.22 -10.67
C GLU A 123 -1.37 14.58 -10.12
N LEU A 124 -1.22 13.26 -10.25
CA LEU A 124 -0.08 12.51 -9.73
C LEU A 124 1.18 12.60 -10.60
N GLY A 125 1.07 12.84 -11.90
CA GLY A 125 2.22 12.88 -12.81
C GLY A 125 3.32 13.87 -12.37
N PRO A 126 3.01 15.17 -12.18
CA PRO A 126 3.98 16.14 -11.67
C PRO A 126 4.50 15.79 -10.27
N TRP A 127 3.67 15.17 -9.45
CA TRP A 127 4.00 14.76 -8.08
C TRP A 127 5.03 13.62 -8.07
N VAL A 128 4.81 12.57 -8.86
CA VAL A 128 5.73 11.43 -9.02
C VAL A 128 7.10 11.90 -9.49
N HIS A 129 7.13 12.80 -10.47
CA HIS A 129 8.38 13.37 -10.97
C HIS A 129 9.12 14.18 -9.89
N ARG A 130 8.40 15.02 -9.14
CA ARG A 130 8.96 15.83 -8.04
C ARG A 130 9.60 14.97 -6.96
N HIS A 131 8.95 13.86 -6.61
CA HIS A 131 9.41 12.98 -5.55
C HIS A 131 10.33 11.84 -6.03
N LYS A 132 10.69 11.83 -7.32
CA LYS A 132 11.56 10.81 -7.95
C LYS A 132 11.07 9.38 -7.74
N LEU A 133 9.77 9.17 -7.84
CA LEU A 133 9.16 7.84 -7.71
C LEU A 133 9.07 7.17 -9.08
N THR A 134 9.09 5.85 -9.08
CA THR A 134 8.82 5.08 -10.29
C THR A 134 7.31 5.04 -10.53
N TRP A 135 6.87 5.49 -11.70
CA TRP A 135 5.46 5.39 -12.08
C TRP A 135 5.14 4.01 -12.62
N LEU A 136 4.33 3.24 -11.89
CA LEU A 136 3.73 2.01 -12.38
C LEU A 136 2.43 2.39 -13.10
N GLY A 137 2.57 2.92 -14.32
CA GLY A 137 1.41 3.20 -15.17
C GLY A 137 0.59 1.95 -15.42
N ASP A 138 -0.72 2.13 -15.64
CA ASP A 138 -1.73 1.11 -15.95
C ASP A 138 -1.38 -0.30 -15.45
N TRP A 139 -1.41 -0.47 -14.13
CA TRP A 139 -1.20 -1.74 -13.45
C TRP A 139 -2.10 -2.86 -14.02
N GLU A 140 -3.26 -2.50 -14.59
CA GLU A 140 -4.16 -3.42 -15.28
C GLU A 140 -3.58 -3.99 -16.58
N ALA A 141 -2.79 -3.22 -17.35
CA ALA A 141 -2.20 -3.70 -18.60
C ALA A 141 -1.21 -4.85 -18.36
N ALA A 142 -0.54 -4.86 -17.20
CA ALA A 142 0.35 -5.94 -16.79
C ALA A 142 -0.40 -7.23 -16.37
N ARG A 143 -1.71 -7.13 -16.04
CA ARG A 143 -2.56 -8.26 -15.64
C ARG A 143 -3.32 -8.90 -16.80
N ALA A 144 -3.55 -8.17 -17.90
CA ALA A 144 -4.36 -8.63 -19.03
C ALA A 144 -3.76 -9.83 -19.82
N GLU A 145 -2.60 -10.34 -19.42
CA GLU A 145 -1.98 -11.52 -20.05
C GLU A 145 -2.55 -12.86 -19.55
N ASP A 146 -3.33 -12.92 -18.45
CA ASP A 146 -3.93 -14.19 -17.97
C ASP A 146 -5.31 -14.00 -17.27
N PRO A 147 -6.45 -14.33 -17.92
CA PRO A 147 -7.79 -14.01 -17.43
C PRO A 147 -8.46 -15.07 -16.53
N GLU A 148 -7.84 -16.23 -16.29
CA GLU A 148 -8.48 -17.32 -15.52
C GLU A 148 -8.04 -17.33 -14.04
N LEU A 149 -8.71 -16.54 -13.19
CA LEU A 149 -8.57 -16.68 -11.73
C LEU A 149 -9.93 -16.92 -11.08
N ASP A 150 -10.03 -18.08 -10.43
CA ASP A 150 -11.14 -18.54 -9.60
C ASP A 150 -11.30 -17.64 -8.36
N THR A 151 -11.95 -16.50 -8.59
CA THR A 151 -12.27 -15.45 -7.63
C THR A 151 -13.05 -15.95 -6.42
N ALA A 152 -13.73 -17.10 -6.50
CA ALA A 152 -14.56 -17.60 -5.41
C ALA A 152 -13.72 -18.16 -4.24
N ALA A 153 -12.63 -18.86 -4.54
CA ALA A 153 -11.75 -19.45 -3.51
C ALA A 153 -11.00 -18.37 -2.72
N THR A 154 -10.51 -17.33 -3.41
CA THR A 154 -9.84 -16.18 -2.80
C THR A 154 -10.79 -15.34 -1.94
N VAL A 155 -12.07 -15.24 -2.34
CA VAL A 155 -13.13 -14.54 -1.57
C VAL A 155 -13.47 -15.26 -0.27
N ALA A 156 -13.41 -16.61 -0.25
CA ALA A 156 -13.68 -17.39 0.95
C ALA A 156 -12.58 -17.25 2.00
N ASP A 157 -11.30 -17.30 1.61
CA ASP A 157 -10.16 -17.16 2.53
C ASP A 157 -10.11 -15.75 3.18
N LEU A 158 -10.44 -14.70 2.43
CA LEU A 158 -10.44 -13.34 2.96
C LEU A 158 -11.60 -13.08 3.93
N ARG A 159 -12.79 -13.67 3.71
CA ARG A 159 -13.90 -13.61 4.69
C ARG A 159 -13.55 -14.33 5.99
N GLN A 160 -12.79 -15.43 5.90
CA GLN A 160 -12.27 -16.15 7.06
C GLN A 160 -11.34 -15.24 7.87
N ARG A 161 -10.44 -14.51 7.20
CA ARG A 161 -9.47 -13.62 7.85
C ARG A 161 -10.09 -12.32 8.39
N GLU A 162 -11.08 -11.74 7.73
CA GLU A 162 -11.85 -10.60 8.27
C GLU A 162 -12.55 -10.95 9.59
N ARG A 163 -13.07 -12.18 9.71
CA ARG A 163 -13.63 -12.68 10.97
C ARG A 163 -12.57 -12.88 12.04
N SER A 164 -11.35 -13.26 11.66
CA SER A 164 -10.20 -13.44 12.54
C SER A 164 -9.46 -12.14 12.90
N LEU A 165 -9.73 -11.01 12.23
CA LEU A 165 -9.14 -9.70 12.52
C LEU A 165 -9.90 -8.90 13.60
N SER A 166 -11.12 -9.32 13.95
CA SER A 166 -11.92 -8.74 15.05
C SER A 166 -11.22 -8.75 16.44
N PRO A 167 -10.48 -9.81 16.83
CA PRO A 167 -9.73 -9.82 18.08
C PRO A 167 -8.48 -8.92 18.04
N VAL A 168 -7.71 -8.95 16.95
CA VAL A 168 -6.47 -8.16 16.80
C VAL A 168 -6.78 -6.65 16.78
N LEU A 169 -7.86 -6.25 16.09
CA LEU A 169 -8.34 -4.86 16.13
C LEU A 169 -8.84 -4.48 17.53
N ARG A 170 -9.45 -5.38 18.30
CA ARG A 170 -9.82 -5.10 19.70
C ARG A 170 -8.62 -4.98 20.61
N GLU A 171 -7.58 -5.77 20.39
CA GLU A 171 -6.34 -5.73 21.17
C GLU A 171 -5.59 -4.40 20.93
N ILE A 172 -5.58 -3.91 19.68
CA ILE A 172 -5.09 -2.57 19.32
C ILE A 172 -5.97 -1.46 19.93
N MET A 173 -7.29 -1.66 20.03
CA MET A 173 -8.20 -0.71 20.70
C MET A 173 -8.11 -0.73 22.23
N ALA A 174 -7.63 -1.82 22.84
CA ALA A 174 -7.55 -2.00 24.30
C ALA A 174 -6.16 -1.64 24.88
N GLY A 175 -5.16 -1.45 24.02
CA GLY A 175 -3.83 -1.00 24.44
C GLY A 175 -3.86 0.44 24.93
N PRO A 176 -3.15 0.78 26.03
CA PRO A 176 -3.03 2.16 26.46
C PRO A 176 -2.21 2.92 25.41
N ALA A 177 -2.74 4.04 24.91
CA ALA A 177 -1.90 5.01 24.21
C ALA A 177 -0.82 5.50 25.18
N PRO A 178 0.46 5.40 24.80
CA PRO A 178 1.19 6.66 24.65
C PRO A 178 2.32 6.57 23.62
N TYR A 179 2.28 7.42 22.59
CA TYR A 179 3.50 7.99 22.04
C TYR A 179 3.30 9.49 21.82
N ARG A 180 3.41 10.23 22.93
CA ARG A 180 3.86 11.62 22.93
C ARG A 180 5.32 11.62 22.50
N PHE A 181 5.59 11.73 21.20
CA PHE A 181 6.93 12.05 20.70
C PHE A 181 6.83 12.92 19.44
N PHE A 182 6.17 14.06 19.56
CA PHE A 182 6.59 15.24 18.82
C PHE A 182 6.55 16.41 19.78
N GLY A 183 7.72 16.71 20.35
CA GLY A 183 7.98 17.99 20.99
C GLY A 183 7.90 19.06 19.93
N LEU A 184 6.75 19.74 19.86
CA LEU A 184 6.65 21.06 19.27
C LEU A 184 7.25 22.02 20.30
N ASN A 185 8.54 22.34 20.14
CA ASN A 185 9.04 23.65 20.54
C ASN A 185 8.85 24.55 19.32
N GLU A 186 7.91 25.47 19.42
CA GLU A 186 8.09 26.92 19.25
C GLU A 186 6.82 27.65 19.68
#